data_AF-A0A2E6IAQ2-F1
#
_entry.id   AF-A0A2E6IAQ2-F1
#
_cell.length_a   1.000
_cell.length_b   1.000
_cell.length_c   1.000
_cell.angle_alpha   90.00
_cell.angle_beta   90.00
_cell.angle_gamma   90.00
#
_symmetry.space_group_name_H-M   'P 1'
#
loop_
_entity.id
_entity.type
_entity.pdbx_description
1 polymer ?
#
loop_
_entity_poly.entity_id
_entity_poly.type
_entity_poly.pdbx_seq_one_letter_code
_entity_poly.pdbx_strand_id
1 'polypeptide(L)'
;MTESLICATLRGHSVGDMIRDASRATAAGADMVEVRFDNLYVNRIEVEPIVVTNADGEETTEKQPPIIEQRPIEDIDVAKSIENLKEGIQIPVVFTCRSTDEGGHYHGDEDSRIAILQAAIDSGVTWVDLEISIENKARKALMDSCGEATSVIASSHLNPASSADEIVDFVNDNSSAGDIIKCCYMDVVHSNSLFIFEAAERLADSEIQVALMGHGPGGDWTRIHAPMLKQALVYTTLDRDYGLVKRGQVNINDLRIAWGVLEYE
;
A
#
# COMPACT_ATOMS: atom_id res chain seq x y z
N MET A 1 18.74 14.37 -7.34
CA MET A 1 17.35 14.20 -6.89
C MET A 1 17.21 12.75 -6.47
N THR A 2 16.66 12.49 -5.29
CA THR A 2 16.26 11.13 -4.91
C THR A 2 15.16 10.70 -5.86
N GLU A 3 15.37 9.59 -6.57
CA GLU A 3 14.39 9.05 -7.53
C GLU A 3 13.22 8.44 -6.74
N SER A 4 12.00 8.84 -7.05
CA SER A 4 10.79 8.28 -6.42
C SER A 4 10.56 6.86 -6.95
N LEU A 5 10.62 5.87 -6.06
CA LEU A 5 10.40 4.47 -6.44
C LEU A 5 8.91 4.17 -6.62
N ILE A 6 8.57 3.41 -7.66
CA ILE A 6 7.21 2.95 -7.96
C ILE A 6 7.01 1.56 -7.32
N CYS A 7 6.12 1.50 -6.33
CA CYS A 7 5.65 0.26 -5.71
C CYS A 7 4.26 -0.10 -6.25
N ALA A 8 4.08 -1.29 -6.81
CA ALA A 8 2.76 -1.78 -7.21
C ALA A 8 2.19 -2.72 -6.15
N THR A 9 1.02 -2.41 -5.60
CA THR A 9 0.33 -3.29 -4.64
C THR A 9 -0.31 -4.47 -5.35
N LEU A 10 0.08 -5.69 -4.96
CA LEU A 10 -0.47 -6.93 -5.48
C LEU A 10 -1.89 -7.16 -4.96
N ARG A 11 -2.80 -7.61 -5.83
CA ARG A 11 -4.23 -7.75 -5.51
C ARG A 11 -4.67 -9.21 -5.38
N GLY A 12 -3.78 -10.16 -5.64
CA GLY A 12 -4.04 -11.58 -5.53
C GLY A 12 -4.49 -12.01 -4.13
N HIS A 13 -5.37 -13.01 -4.09
CA HIS A 13 -5.86 -13.68 -2.87
C HIS A 13 -5.30 -15.10 -2.71
N SER A 14 -4.35 -15.46 -3.57
CA SER A 14 -3.52 -16.66 -3.48
C SER A 14 -2.09 -16.32 -3.86
N VAL A 15 -1.12 -17.13 -3.41
CA VAL A 15 0.30 -16.97 -3.76
C VAL A 15 0.50 -16.97 -5.28
N GLY A 16 -0.19 -17.86 -6.00
CA GLY A 16 -0.12 -17.92 -7.45
C GLY A 16 -0.66 -16.65 -8.13
N ASP A 17 -1.70 -16.03 -7.59
CA ASP A 17 -2.23 -14.76 -8.11
C ASP A 17 -1.26 -13.62 -7.86
N MET A 18 -0.68 -13.55 -6.65
CA MET A 18 0.31 -12.53 -6.29
C MET A 18 1.55 -12.60 -7.19
N ILE A 19 2.05 -13.80 -7.50
CA ILE A 19 3.18 -13.98 -8.44
C ILE A 19 2.83 -13.51 -9.85
N ARG A 20 1.60 -13.77 -10.32
CA ARG A 20 1.14 -13.27 -11.62
C ARG A 20 0.98 -11.75 -11.64
N ASP A 21 0.45 -11.17 -10.57
CA ASP A 21 0.38 -9.71 -10.42
C ASP A 21 1.78 -9.10 -10.39
N ALA A 22 2.73 -9.69 -9.67
CA ALA A 22 4.10 -9.19 -9.61
C ALA A 22 4.75 -9.21 -11.00
N SER A 23 4.58 -10.29 -11.76
CA SER A 23 5.07 -10.37 -13.14
C SER A 23 4.48 -9.26 -14.04
N ARG A 24 3.20 -8.94 -13.85
CA ARG A 24 2.52 -7.85 -14.58
C ARG A 24 3.00 -6.47 -14.14
N ALA A 25 3.26 -6.28 -12.84
CA ALA A 25 3.83 -5.06 -12.30
C ALA A 25 5.25 -4.81 -12.82
N THR A 26 6.11 -5.82 -12.82
CA THR A 26 7.45 -5.76 -13.42
C THR A 26 7.36 -5.38 -14.90
N ALA A 27 6.47 -6.00 -15.68
CA ALA A 27 6.28 -5.67 -17.09
C ALA A 27 5.75 -4.24 -17.32
N ALA A 28 5.01 -3.68 -16.36
CA ALA A 28 4.55 -2.29 -16.37
C ALA A 28 5.60 -1.30 -15.83
N GLY A 29 6.78 -1.80 -15.43
CA GLY A 29 7.91 -1.00 -14.97
C GLY A 29 7.76 -0.52 -13.53
N ALA A 30 7.26 -1.37 -12.63
CA ALA A 30 7.37 -1.16 -11.19
C ALA A 30 8.80 -1.47 -10.72
N ASP A 31 9.32 -0.63 -9.81
CA ASP A 31 10.64 -0.84 -9.19
C ASP A 31 10.57 -1.91 -8.09
N MET A 32 9.40 -2.02 -7.44
CA MET A 32 9.12 -3.02 -6.43
C MET A 32 7.62 -3.34 -6.34
N VAL A 33 7.27 -4.36 -5.58
CA VAL A 33 5.87 -4.77 -5.34
C VAL A 33 5.57 -4.89 -3.86
N GLU A 34 4.35 -4.52 -3.47
CA GLU A 34 3.82 -4.78 -2.13
C GLU A 34 3.05 -6.10 -2.12
N VAL A 35 3.61 -7.10 -1.44
CA VAL A 35 2.91 -8.32 -1.07
C VAL A 35 2.02 -8.01 0.13
N ARG A 36 0.71 -7.95 -0.11
CA ARG A 36 -0.31 -7.88 0.93
C ARG A 36 -0.65 -9.28 1.42
N PHE A 37 0.19 -9.82 2.29
CA PHE A 37 0.08 -11.19 2.79
C PHE A 37 -1.25 -11.44 3.51
N ASP A 38 -1.81 -10.39 4.12
CA ASP A 38 -3.13 -10.43 4.73
C ASP A 38 -4.27 -10.77 3.73
N ASN A 39 -4.10 -10.51 2.43
CA ASN A 39 -5.07 -10.89 1.41
C ASN A 39 -5.21 -12.42 1.26
N LEU A 40 -4.22 -13.21 1.69
CA LEU A 40 -4.32 -14.67 1.67
C LEU A 40 -5.38 -15.20 2.64
N TYR A 41 -5.76 -14.42 3.65
CA TYR A 41 -6.73 -14.80 4.68
C TYR A 41 -8.18 -14.48 4.31
N VAL A 42 -8.43 -14.04 3.07
CA VAL A 42 -9.77 -13.77 2.57
C VAL A 42 -9.96 -14.29 1.14
N ASN A 43 -11.14 -14.80 0.86
CA ASN A 43 -11.63 -15.04 -0.49
C ASN A 43 -12.28 -13.76 -1.01
N ARG A 44 -11.96 -13.38 -2.25
CA ARG A 44 -12.62 -12.28 -2.95
C ARG A 44 -13.56 -12.84 -4.01
N ILE A 45 -14.85 -12.69 -3.78
CA ILE A 45 -15.91 -13.20 -4.64
C ILE A 45 -16.49 -12.02 -5.42
N GLU A 46 -16.32 -12.04 -6.74
CA GLU A 46 -16.94 -11.03 -7.62
C GLU A 46 -18.46 -11.24 -7.65
N VAL A 47 -19.20 -10.15 -7.55
CA VAL A 47 -20.66 -10.14 -7.59
C VAL A 47 -21.10 -9.63 -8.96
N GLU A 48 -22.06 -10.32 -9.57
CA GLU A 48 -22.64 -9.90 -10.84
C GLU A 48 -23.25 -8.49 -10.71
N PRO A 49 -23.03 -7.61 -11.70
CA PRO A 49 -23.58 -6.26 -11.65
C PRO A 49 -25.11 -6.29 -11.76
N ILE A 50 -25.76 -5.32 -11.12
CA ILE A 50 -27.22 -5.17 -11.20
C ILE A 50 -27.56 -4.35 -12.44
N VAL A 51 -28.47 -4.85 -13.27
CA VAL A 51 -29.01 -4.10 -14.41
C VAL A 51 -30.33 -3.46 -13.99
N VAL A 52 -30.38 -2.13 -14.02
CA VAL A 52 -31.57 -1.34 -13.70
C VAL A 52 -32.09 -0.71 -14.99
N THR A 53 -33.29 -1.09 -15.41
CA THR A 53 -34.00 -0.49 -16.54
C THR A 53 -34.88 0.64 -16.02
N ASN A 54 -34.70 1.86 -16.55
CA ASN A 54 -35.55 3.00 -16.19
C ASN A 54 -36.91 2.95 -16.92
N ALA A 55 -37.80 3.88 -16.60
CA ALA A 55 -39.15 3.94 -17.19
C ALA A 55 -39.14 4.17 -18.72
N ASP A 56 -38.04 4.72 -19.25
CA ASP A 56 -37.83 4.99 -20.68
C ASP A 56 -37.21 3.79 -21.42
N GLY A 57 -36.96 2.67 -20.71
CA GLY A 57 -36.36 1.46 -21.28
C GLY A 57 -34.84 1.51 -21.38
N GLU A 58 -34.17 2.53 -20.82
CA GLU A 58 -32.71 2.61 -20.79
C GLU A 58 -32.17 1.74 -19.65
N GLU A 59 -31.21 0.88 -19.98
CA GLU A 59 -30.53 0.03 -19.02
C GLU A 59 -29.29 0.73 -18.45
N THR A 60 -29.15 0.72 -17.14
CA THR A 60 -27.96 1.14 -16.42
C THR A 60 -27.38 -0.06 -15.68
N THR A 61 -26.08 -0.28 -15.81
CA THR A 61 -25.37 -1.37 -15.13
C THR A 61 -24.65 -0.83 -13.91
N GLU A 62 -25.00 -1.33 -12.73
CA GLU A 62 -24.40 -0.96 -11.46
C GLU A 62 -23.47 -2.08 -10.98
N LYS A 63 -22.15 -1.82 -11.01
CA LYS A 63 -21.16 -2.74 -10.44
C LYS A 63 -21.35 -2.84 -8.93
N GLN A 64 -21.37 -4.07 -8.42
CA GLN A 64 -21.42 -4.33 -7.00
C GLN A 64 -19.99 -4.50 -6.44
N PRO A 65 -19.75 -4.09 -5.18
CA PRO A 65 -18.49 -4.42 -4.52
C PRO A 65 -18.35 -5.94 -4.38
N PRO A 66 -17.12 -6.47 -4.46
CA PRO A 66 -16.90 -7.89 -4.21
C PRO A 66 -17.23 -8.24 -2.77
N ILE A 67 -17.67 -9.48 -2.54
CA ILE A 67 -17.82 -10.04 -1.20
C ILE A 67 -16.44 -10.53 -0.75
N ILE A 68 -16.06 -10.13 0.47
CA ILE A 68 -14.83 -10.56 1.12
C ILE A 68 -15.20 -11.56 2.22
N GLU A 69 -14.85 -12.82 2.03
CA GLU A 69 -15.09 -13.88 3.02
C GLU A 69 -13.78 -14.27 3.72
N GLN A 70 -13.78 -14.28 5.05
CA GLN A 70 -12.64 -14.74 5.83
C GLN A 70 -12.38 -16.23 5.62
N ARG A 71 -11.10 -16.56 5.45
CA ARG A 71 -10.60 -17.95 5.46
C ARG A 71 -10.09 -18.29 6.86
N PRO A 72 -10.23 -19.54 7.31
CA PRO A 72 -9.57 -20.02 8.52
C PRO A 72 -8.07 -19.71 8.51
N ILE A 73 -7.51 -19.32 9.65
CA ILE A 73 -6.09 -18.92 9.76
C ILE A 73 -5.18 -20.12 9.49
N GLU A 74 -5.60 -21.29 9.97
CA GLU A 74 -4.92 -22.58 9.81
C GLU A 74 -4.83 -23.06 8.35
N ASP A 75 -5.61 -22.48 7.43
CA ASP A 75 -5.54 -22.82 6.01
C ASP A 75 -4.30 -22.25 5.32
N ILE A 76 -3.60 -21.30 5.97
CA ILE A 76 -2.44 -20.61 5.40
C ILE A 76 -1.16 -21.18 6.01
N ASP A 77 -0.43 -21.97 5.22
CA ASP A 77 0.94 -22.35 5.53
C ASP A 77 1.86 -21.14 5.29
N VAL A 78 2.17 -20.41 6.36
CA VAL A 78 2.92 -19.15 6.30
C VAL A 78 4.31 -19.36 5.71
N ALA A 79 5.08 -20.31 6.24
CA ALA A 79 6.46 -20.54 5.81
C ALA A 79 6.53 -20.93 4.34
N LYS A 80 5.69 -21.88 3.92
CA LYS A 80 5.62 -22.32 2.51
C LYS A 80 5.12 -21.21 1.58
N SER A 81 4.19 -20.37 2.04
CA SER A 81 3.70 -19.24 1.24
C SER A 81 4.80 -18.21 1.01
N ILE A 82 5.58 -17.87 2.04
CA ILE A 82 6.73 -16.97 1.94
C ILE A 82 7.80 -17.54 1.01
N GLU A 83 8.14 -18.82 1.15
CA GLU A 83 9.10 -19.51 0.26
C GLU A 83 8.68 -19.42 -1.22
N ASN A 84 7.42 -19.79 -1.52
CA ASN A 84 6.91 -19.72 -2.89
C ASN A 84 6.88 -18.28 -3.45
N LEU A 85 6.53 -17.29 -2.62
CA LEU A 85 6.57 -15.87 -3.03
C LEU A 85 7.99 -15.42 -3.35
N LYS A 86 8.96 -15.81 -2.51
CA LYS A 86 10.38 -15.51 -2.71
C LYS A 86 10.94 -16.15 -3.99
N GLU A 87 10.55 -17.38 -4.30
CA GLU A 87 10.95 -18.04 -5.54
C GLU A 87 10.26 -17.45 -6.78
N GLY A 88 9.00 -17.00 -6.64
CA GLY A 88 8.17 -16.54 -7.74
C GLY A 88 8.33 -15.07 -8.12
N ILE A 89 8.74 -14.19 -7.20
CA ILE A 89 8.84 -12.75 -7.42
C ILE A 89 10.31 -12.35 -7.64
N GLN A 90 10.60 -11.69 -8.75
CA GLN A 90 11.97 -11.42 -9.22
C GLN A 90 12.43 -9.96 -9.02
N ILE A 91 11.60 -9.12 -8.42
CA ILE A 91 11.89 -7.71 -8.10
C ILE A 91 11.77 -7.51 -6.58
N PRO A 92 12.34 -6.43 -6.01
CA PRO A 92 12.23 -6.15 -4.58
C PRO A 92 10.78 -6.19 -4.07
N VAL A 93 10.62 -6.72 -2.85
CA VAL A 93 9.32 -6.91 -2.20
C VAL A 93 9.23 -6.05 -0.95
N VAL A 94 8.12 -5.34 -0.82
CA VAL A 94 7.58 -4.85 0.45
C VAL A 94 6.62 -5.90 0.98
N PHE A 95 6.99 -6.59 2.05
CA PHE A 95 6.12 -7.57 2.69
C PHE A 95 5.28 -6.90 3.76
N THR A 96 3.96 -7.01 3.61
CA THR A 96 2.98 -6.34 4.47
C THR A 96 1.96 -7.37 4.94
N CYS A 97 1.75 -7.46 6.26
CA CYS A 97 0.61 -8.17 6.84
C CYS A 97 -0.23 -7.15 7.63
N ARG A 98 -1.13 -6.47 6.93
CA ARG A 98 -1.87 -5.35 7.50
C ARG A 98 -2.99 -5.83 8.43
N SER A 99 -3.07 -5.22 9.61
CA SER A 99 -4.11 -5.48 10.61
C SER A 99 -5.48 -5.01 10.12
N THR A 100 -6.57 -5.55 10.68
CA THR A 100 -7.92 -5.06 10.40
C THR A 100 -8.15 -3.63 10.86
N ASP A 101 -7.47 -3.20 11.93
CA ASP A 101 -7.58 -1.85 12.48
C ASP A 101 -7.04 -0.78 11.51
N GLU A 102 -6.08 -1.15 10.66
CA GLU A 102 -5.54 -0.32 9.59
C GLU A 102 -6.09 -0.70 8.19
N GLY A 103 -7.24 -1.36 8.12
CA GLY A 103 -7.92 -1.68 6.86
C GLY A 103 -7.26 -2.79 6.04
N GLY A 104 -6.60 -3.73 6.72
CA GLY A 104 -6.14 -5.01 6.21
C GLY A 104 -7.16 -6.13 6.39
N HIS A 105 -6.74 -7.35 6.06
CA HIS A 105 -7.59 -8.55 6.06
C HIS A 105 -7.14 -9.64 7.03
N TYR A 106 -6.07 -9.41 7.79
CA TYR A 106 -5.61 -10.37 8.77
C TYR A 106 -6.50 -10.30 10.01
N HIS A 107 -7.26 -11.36 10.27
CA HIS A 107 -8.27 -11.42 11.33
C HIS A 107 -7.87 -12.32 12.51
N GLY A 108 -6.60 -12.73 12.57
CA GLY A 108 -6.03 -13.46 13.70
C GLY A 108 -5.57 -12.58 14.84
N ASP A 109 -4.96 -13.21 15.85
CA ASP A 109 -4.36 -12.49 16.97
C ASP A 109 -3.03 -11.82 16.58
N GLU A 110 -2.67 -10.80 17.36
CA GLU A 110 -1.51 -9.94 17.09
C GLU A 110 -0.18 -10.69 17.24
N ASP A 111 -0.06 -11.63 18.19
CA ASP A 111 1.17 -12.42 18.36
C ASP A 111 1.43 -13.28 17.11
N SER A 112 0.38 -13.89 16.56
CA SER A 112 0.45 -14.63 15.29
C SER A 112 0.77 -13.71 14.10
N ARG A 113 0.26 -12.47 14.07
CA ARG A 113 0.62 -11.48 13.03
C ARG A 113 2.09 -11.09 13.09
N ILE A 114 2.60 -10.83 14.29
CA ILE A 114 4.02 -10.54 14.55
C ILE A 114 4.88 -11.72 14.10
N ALA A 115 4.47 -12.96 14.36
CA ALA A 115 5.19 -14.14 13.90
C ALA A 115 5.26 -14.24 12.36
N ILE A 116 4.22 -13.83 11.63
CA ILE A 116 4.24 -13.75 10.17
C ILE A 116 5.27 -12.71 9.68
N LEU A 117 5.27 -11.52 10.29
CA LEU A 117 6.23 -10.46 9.97
C LEU A 117 7.68 -10.91 10.27
N GLN A 118 7.90 -11.57 11.40
CA GLN A 118 9.20 -12.15 11.75
C GLN A 118 9.64 -13.21 10.72
N ALA A 119 8.74 -14.10 10.30
CA ALA A 119 9.05 -15.11 9.30
C ALA A 119 9.44 -14.49 7.94
N ALA A 120 8.83 -13.35 7.57
CA ALA A 120 9.21 -12.62 6.37
C ALA A 120 10.62 -12.00 6.50
N ILE A 121 10.95 -11.40 7.66
CA ILE A 121 12.28 -10.89 7.96
C ILE A 121 13.33 -12.01 7.90
N ASP A 122 13.08 -13.14 8.58
CA ASP A 122 13.97 -14.31 8.60
C ASP A 122 14.17 -14.91 7.20
N SER A 123 13.20 -14.72 6.29
CA SER A 123 13.33 -15.14 4.90
C SER A 123 14.27 -14.24 4.06
N GLY A 124 14.68 -13.09 4.59
CA GLY A 124 15.53 -12.10 3.91
C GLY A 124 14.79 -11.23 2.91
N VAL A 125 13.56 -10.80 3.25
CA VAL A 125 12.80 -9.85 2.42
C VAL A 125 13.52 -8.50 2.33
N THR A 126 13.42 -7.81 1.20
CA THR A 126 14.05 -6.50 1.00
C THR A 126 13.45 -5.42 1.89
N TRP A 127 12.11 -5.38 1.98
CA TRP A 127 11.37 -4.42 2.80
C TRP A 127 10.28 -5.12 3.59
N VAL A 128 10.10 -4.68 4.85
CA VAL A 128 8.96 -5.06 5.68
C VAL A 128 8.16 -3.81 6.06
N ASP A 129 6.85 -3.87 5.94
CA ASP A 129 5.93 -2.83 6.41
C ASP A 129 5.55 -3.14 7.86
N LEU A 130 5.94 -2.25 8.78
CA LEU A 130 5.67 -2.33 10.21
C LEU A 130 4.82 -1.14 10.63
N GLU A 131 3.55 -1.40 10.89
CA GLU A 131 2.60 -0.44 11.45
C GLU A 131 3.20 0.23 12.70
N ILE A 132 3.10 1.56 12.78
CA ILE A 132 3.55 2.34 13.95
C ILE A 132 2.71 1.99 15.18
N SER A 133 1.48 1.50 14.98
CA SER A 133 0.55 1.08 16.03
C SER A 133 0.92 -0.23 16.72
N ILE A 134 1.85 -1.03 16.17
CA ILE A 134 2.38 -2.24 16.84
C ILE A 134 2.97 -1.84 18.19
N GLU A 135 2.67 -2.61 19.24
CA GLU A 135 3.18 -2.35 20.59
C GLU A 135 4.72 -2.21 20.59
N ASN A 136 5.20 -1.18 21.29
CA ASN A 136 6.60 -0.73 21.23
C ASN A 136 7.64 -1.84 21.46
N LYS A 137 7.42 -2.75 22.41
CA LYS A 137 8.35 -3.85 22.69
C LYS A 137 8.37 -4.86 21.55
N ALA A 138 7.20 -5.25 21.03
CA ALA A 138 7.11 -6.15 19.88
C ALA A 138 7.70 -5.52 18.62
N ARG A 139 7.35 -4.28 18.32
CA ARG A 139 7.85 -3.54 17.16
C ARG A 139 9.37 -3.39 17.18
N LYS A 140 9.93 -3.05 18.35
CA LYS A 140 11.38 -2.97 18.53
C LYS A 140 12.07 -4.31 18.28
N ALA A 141 11.49 -5.42 18.73
CA ALA A 141 12.06 -6.75 18.47
C ALA A 141 12.08 -7.11 16.97
N LEU A 142 11.04 -6.72 16.21
CA LEU A 142 11.03 -6.87 14.75
C LEU A 142 12.11 -5.99 14.09
N MET A 143 12.21 -4.72 14.49
CA MET A 143 13.24 -3.81 13.97
C MET A 143 14.67 -4.32 14.25
N ASP A 144 14.94 -4.80 15.46
CA ASP A 144 16.24 -5.36 15.84
C ASP A 144 16.58 -6.61 15.01
N SER A 145 15.56 -7.34 14.52
CA SER A 145 15.73 -8.54 13.68
C SER A 145 16.02 -8.23 12.21
N CYS A 146 15.62 -7.06 11.71
CA CYS A 146 15.84 -6.68 10.31
C CYS A 146 17.34 -6.55 9.94
N GLY A 147 18.18 -6.11 10.87
CA GLY A 147 19.61 -5.88 10.63
C GLY A 147 19.88 -4.94 9.45
N GLU A 148 20.94 -5.22 8.68
CA GLU A 148 21.28 -4.44 7.46
C GLU A 148 20.61 -4.99 6.18
N ALA A 149 19.95 -6.14 6.25
CA ALA A 149 19.45 -6.86 5.07
C ALA A 149 18.01 -6.50 4.69
N THR A 150 17.22 -6.02 5.65
CA THR A 150 15.80 -5.69 5.47
C THR A 150 15.56 -4.25 5.91
N SER A 151 15.03 -3.43 5.01
CA SER A 151 14.61 -2.06 5.34
C SER A 151 13.16 -2.03 5.86
N VAL A 152 12.84 -1.04 6.67
CA VAL A 152 11.55 -0.90 7.36
C VAL A 152 10.76 0.27 6.78
N ILE A 153 9.54 0.00 6.35
CA ILE A 153 8.52 1.03 6.13
C ILE A 153 7.70 1.15 7.42
N ALA A 154 7.78 2.29 8.09
CA ALA A 154 6.96 2.60 9.25
C ALA A 154 5.62 3.17 8.77
N SER A 155 4.56 2.37 8.83
CA SER A 155 3.28 2.71 8.22
C SER A 155 2.22 3.17 9.22
N SER A 156 1.28 3.99 8.75
CA SER A 156 0.04 4.31 9.46
C SER A 156 -1.08 4.62 8.49
N HIS A 157 -2.25 4.05 8.75
CA HIS A 157 -3.50 4.37 8.07
C HIS A 157 -4.38 5.22 9.01
N LEU A 158 -4.54 6.49 8.68
CA LEU A 158 -5.04 7.51 9.60
C LEU A 158 -6.38 8.09 9.10
N ASN A 159 -7.18 8.64 10.01
CA ASN A 159 -8.33 9.47 9.64
C ASN A 159 -7.89 10.72 8.86
N PRO A 160 -8.77 11.39 8.09
CA PRO A 160 -8.41 12.60 7.36
C PRO A 160 -7.76 13.65 8.28
N ALA A 161 -6.57 14.12 7.90
CA ALA A 161 -5.88 15.19 8.62
C ALA A 161 -6.70 16.49 8.63
N SER A 162 -6.56 17.26 9.70
CA SER A 162 -7.18 18.57 9.88
C SER A 162 -6.33 19.73 9.38
N SER A 163 -5.02 19.52 9.19
CA SER A 163 -4.07 20.50 8.63
C SER A 163 -2.82 19.81 8.06
N ALA A 164 -2.00 20.55 7.31
CA ALA A 164 -0.68 20.07 6.90
C ALA A 164 0.30 19.97 8.08
N ASP A 165 0.17 20.84 9.09
CA ASP A 165 1.01 20.84 10.29
C ASP A 165 0.85 19.54 11.07
N GLU A 166 -0.38 19.03 11.20
CA GLU A 166 -0.65 17.74 11.85
C GLU A 166 0.13 16.58 11.20
N ILE A 167 0.21 16.58 9.87
CA ILE A 167 0.92 15.56 9.10
C ILE A 167 2.43 15.71 9.30
N VAL A 168 2.94 16.93 9.23
CA VAL A 168 4.38 17.23 9.43
C VAL A 168 4.82 16.87 10.84
N ASP A 169 4.05 17.22 11.86
CA ASP A 169 4.32 16.89 13.26
C ASP A 169 4.33 15.37 13.44
N PHE A 170 3.33 14.65 12.91
CA PHE A 170 3.30 13.19 12.97
C PHE A 170 4.54 12.55 12.33
N VAL A 171 4.96 13.04 11.15
CA VAL A 171 6.15 12.54 10.45
C VAL A 171 7.42 12.81 11.27
N ASN A 172 7.56 14.01 11.83
CA ASN A 172 8.72 14.37 12.64
C ASN A 172 8.81 13.54 13.93
N ASP A 173 7.69 13.37 14.63
CA ASP A 173 7.60 12.59 15.86
C ASP A 173 7.94 11.11 15.64
N ASN A 174 7.66 10.59 14.44
CA ASN A 174 7.92 9.20 14.07
C ASN A 174 9.14 9.02 13.14
N SER A 175 9.95 10.05 12.94
CA SER A 175 11.06 10.07 11.97
C SER A 175 12.12 8.97 12.16
N SER A 176 12.19 8.37 13.35
CA SER A 176 13.10 7.26 13.68
C SER A 176 12.45 5.87 13.68
N ALA A 177 11.17 5.78 13.31
CA ALA A 177 10.39 4.54 13.37
C ALA A 177 10.73 3.54 12.24
N GLY A 178 11.42 3.97 11.18
CA GLY A 178 11.82 3.13 10.06
C GLY A 178 12.64 3.94 9.04
N ASP A 179 13.03 3.28 7.95
CA ASP A 179 13.77 3.91 6.85
C ASP A 179 12.88 4.83 6.01
N ILE A 180 11.58 4.52 5.91
CA ILE A 180 10.56 5.35 5.25
C ILE A 180 9.36 5.50 6.18
N ILE A 181 8.86 6.73 6.35
CA ILE A 181 7.58 7.01 7.02
C ILE A 181 6.46 7.02 5.99
N LYS A 182 5.52 6.06 6.09
CA LYS A 182 4.38 5.91 5.18
C LYS A 182 3.08 6.30 5.90
N CYS A 183 2.41 7.35 5.43
CA CYS A 183 1.11 7.74 5.96
C CYS A 183 0.05 7.68 4.85
N CYS A 184 -0.98 6.88 5.07
CA CYS A 184 -2.16 6.82 4.20
C CYS A 184 -3.37 7.39 4.94
N TYR A 185 -3.83 8.56 4.52
CA TYR A 185 -5.02 9.20 5.10
C TYR A 185 -6.28 8.65 4.41
N MET A 186 -7.12 7.98 5.17
CA MET A 186 -8.34 7.32 4.72
C MET A 186 -9.50 8.31 4.62
N ASP A 187 -10.47 8.01 3.75
CA ASP A 187 -11.71 8.77 3.55
C ASP A 187 -11.51 10.28 3.32
N VAL A 188 -10.41 10.64 2.65
CA VAL A 188 -10.11 12.04 2.35
C VAL A 188 -11.05 12.58 1.29
N VAL A 189 -11.34 13.88 1.40
CA VAL A 189 -11.99 14.66 0.35
C VAL A 189 -11.01 15.70 -0.18
N HIS A 190 -11.43 16.50 -1.15
CA HIS A 190 -10.56 17.47 -1.83
C HIS A 190 -9.83 18.41 -0.86
N SER A 191 -10.51 18.95 0.15
CA SER A 191 -9.90 19.86 1.14
C SER A 191 -8.75 19.21 1.91
N ASN A 192 -8.99 18.01 2.46
CA ASN A 192 -8.02 17.31 3.30
C ASN A 192 -6.88 16.74 2.46
N SER A 193 -7.16 16.37 1.20
CA SER A 193 -6.13 15.89 0.26
C SER A 193 -5.07 16.95 -0.02
N LEU A 194 -5.45 18.24 -0.06
CA LEU A 194 -4.49 19.34 -0.23
C LEU A 194 -3.56 19.51 0.98
N PHE A 195 -4.01 19.17 2.20
CA PHE A 195 -3.12 19.17 3.36
C PHE A 195 -2.00 18.13 3.23
N ILE A 196 -2.31 16.96 2.66
CA ILE A 196 -1.30 15.92 2.39
C ILE A 196 -0.30 16.40 1.35
N PHE A 197 -0.79 17.06 0.30
CA PHE A 197 0.05 17.64 -0.75
C PHE A 197 0.99 18.73 -0.21
N GLU A 198 0.44 19.66 0.58
CA GLU A 198 1.20 20.71 1.23
C GLU A 198 2.23 20.15 2.23
N ALA A 199 1.86 19.14 3.04
CA ALA A 199 2.79 18.49 3.95
C ALA A 199 3.94 17.79 3.20
N ALA A 200 3.63 17.10 2.09
CA ALA A 200 4.64 16.47 1.26
C ALA A 200 5.62 17.50 0.65
N GLU A 201 5.12 18.66 0.22
CA GLU A 201 5.97 19.74 -0.30
C GLU A 201 6.90 20.29 0.80
N ARG A 202 6.37 20.54 2.00
CA ARG A 202 7.16 21.04 3.14
C ARG A 202 8.22 20.05 3.62
N LEU A 203 7.96 18.74 3.48
CA LEU A 203 8.88 17.67 3.86
C LEU A 203 9.89 17.32 2.75
N ALA A 204 9.72 17.83 1.53
CA ALA A 204 10.53 17.46 0.36
C ALA A 204 12.03 17.75 0.55
N ASP A 205 12.37 18.80 1.29
CA ASP A 205 13.76 19.17 1.59
C ASP A 205 14.26 18.65 2.95
N SER A 206 13.47 17.81 3.61
CA SER A 206 13.90 17.12 4.83
C SER A 206 14.76 15.89 4.51
N GLU A 207 15.54 15.42 5.49
CA GLU A 207 16.26 14.15 5.39
C GLU A 207 15.33 12.93 5.59
N ILE A 208 14.09 13.14 6.04
CA ILE A 208 13.12 12.08 6.32
C ILE A 208 12.56 11.56 4.99
N GLN A 209 12.73 10.27 4.74
CA GLN A 209 12.14 9.64 3.57
C GLN A 209 10.66 9.38 3.84
N VAL A 210 9.78 9.94 2.99
CA VAL A 210 8.33 9.87 3.19
C VAL A 210 7.59 9.25 2.00
N ALA A 211 6.47 8.62 2.33
CA ALA A 211 5.45 8.18 1.39
C ALA A 211 4.08 8.60 1.93
N LEU A 212 3.58 9.75 1.50
CA LEU A 212 2.32 10.35 1.92
C LEU A 212 1.28 10.23 0.83
N MET A 213 0.07 9.79 1.20
CA MET A 213 -1.02 9.61 0.26
C MET A 213 -2.40 9.67 0.90
N GLY A 214 -3.40 9.98 0.09
CA GLY A 214 -4.80 9.87 0.47
C GLY A 214 -5.46 8.64 -0.16
N HIS A 215 -6.47 8.12 0.52
CA HIS A 215 -7.46 7.20 -0.03
C HIS A 215 -8.82 7.91 -0.06
N GLY A 216 -9.20 8.42 -1.22
CA GLY A 216 -10.40 9.22 -1.44
C GLY A 216 -10.21 10.28 -2.53
N PRO A 217 -11.24 11.08 -2.89
CA PRO A 217 -11.12 12.08 -3.95
C PRO A 217 -10.02 13.11 -3.69
N GLY A 218 -9.04 13.18 -4.61
CA GLY A 218 -7.84 14.03 -4.49
C GLY A 218 -6.66 13.34 -3.79
N GLY A 219 -6.80 12.13 -3.26
CA GLY A 219 -5.69 11.42 -2.61
C GLY A 219 -4.54 11.02 -3.55
N ASP A 220 -4.73 11.17 -4.85
CA ASP A 220 -3.79 10.84 -5.93
C ASP A 220 -2.81 11.98 -6.25
N TRP A 221 -3.05 13.23 -5.81
CA TRP A 221 -2.15 14.37 -6.05
C TRP A 221 -0.70 14.07 -5.66
N THR A 222 -0.48 13.53 -4.46
CA THR A 222 0.86 13.21 -3.98
C THR A 222 1.50 12.07 -4.77
N ARG A 223 0.71 11.13 -5.29
CA ARG A 223 1.21 10.05 -6.15
C ARG A 223 1.69 10.58 -7.50
N ILE A 224 0.86 11.39 -8.15
CA ILE A 224 1.15 11.97 -9.47
C ILE A 224 2.37 12.89 -9.40
N HIS A 225 2.49 13.70 -8.35
CA HIS A 225 3.58 14.67 -8.19
C HIS A 225 4.73 14.17 -7.33
N ALA A 226 4.81 12.88 -7.06
CA ALA A 226 5.81 12.34 -6.15
C ALA A 226 7.27 12.73 -6.47
N PRO A 227 7.73 12.77 -7.74
CA PRO A 227 9.09 13.21 -8.06
C PRO A 227 9.34 14.68 -7.67
N MET A 228 8.38 15.56 -7.94
CA MET A 228 8.45 16.98 -7.54
C MET A 228 8.45 17.14 -6.03
N LEU A 229 7.65 16.33 -5.33
CA LEU A 229 7.53 16.31 -3.87
C LEU A 229 8.65 15.51 -3.18
N LYS A 230 9.59 14.94 -3.96
CA LYS A 230 10.69 14.08 -3.49
C LYS A 230 10.22 12.95 -2.56
N GLN A 231 9.05 12.39 -2.84
CA GLN A 231 8.58 11.23 -2.08
C GLN A 231 9.47 10.02 -2.37
N ALA A 232 9.88 9.31 -1.33
CA ALA A 232 10.79 8.17 -1.49
C ALA A 232 10.11 6.99 -2.20
N LEU A 233 8.80 6.81 -1.97
CA LEU A 233 8.05 5.68 -2.48
C LEU A 233 6.62 6.07 -2.86
N VAL A 234 6.16 5.55 -4.00
CA VAL A 234 4.83 5.81 -4.57
C VAL A 234 4.09 4.50 -4.76
N TYR A 235 2.94 4.37 -4.10
CA TYR A 235 2.10 3.19 -4.29
C TYR A 235 1.16 3.36 -5.49
N THR A 236 1.10 2.34 -6.33
CA THR A 236 0.28 2.24 -7.53
C THR A 236 -0.50 0.94 -7.55
N THR A 237 -1.42 0.81 -8.50
CA THR A 237 -2.21 -0.41 -8.71
C THR A 237 -2.14 -0.89 -10.16
N LEU A 238 -2.43 -2.17 -10.36
CA LEU A 238 -2.69 -2.77 -11.67
C LEU A 238 -4.17 -2.71 -12.09
N ASP A 239 -5.05 -2.24 -11.20
CA ASP A 239 -6.46 -2.02 -11.50
C ASP A 239 -6.62 -0.99 -12.62
N ARG A 240 -7.61 -1.18 -13.49
CA ARG A 240 -7.94 -0.29 -14.61
C ARG A 240 -9.32 0.32 -14.48
N ASP A 241 -9.94 0.23 -13.30
CA ASP A 241 -11.26 0.80 -13.06
C ASP A 241 -11.24 2.33 -13.16
N TYR A 242 -12.16 2.91 -13.92
CA TYR A 242 -12.29 4.36 -14.10
C TYR A 242 -12.55 5.12 -12.79
N GLY A 243 -13.03 4.44 -11.74
CA GLY A 243 -13.25 4.98 -10.41
C GLY A 243 -11.99 5.10 -9.54
N LEU A 244 -10.80 4.75 -10.05
CA LEU A 244 -9.55 4.84 -9.28
C LEU A 244 -9.26 6.24 -8.73
N VAL A 245 -9.47 7.27 -9.56
CA VAL A 245 -9.32 8.68 -9.16
C VAL A 245 -10.21 9.05 -7.96
N LYS A 246 -11.43 8.47 -7.87
CA LYS A 246 -12.34 8.71 -6.75
C LYS A 246 -11.83 8.07 -5.45
N ARG A 247 -10.92 7.10 -5.55
CA ARG A 247 -10.27 6.43 -4.43
C ARG A 247 -8.87 6.98 -4.14
N GLY A 248 -8.41 8.01 -4.87
CA GLY A 248 -7.06 8.56 -4.72
C GLY A 248 -5.97 7.56 -5.14
N GLN A 249 -6.31 6.60 -5.99
CA GLN A 249 -5.40 5.58 -6.51
C GLN A 249 -5.03 5.90 -7.96
N VAL A 250 -3.84 5.49 -8.38
CA VAL A 250 -3.34 5.67 -9.74
C VAL A 250 -2.86 4.34 -10.31
N ASN A 251 -3.25 4.03 -11.55
CA ASN A 251 -2.68 2.89 -12.26
C ASN A 251 -1.22 3.19 -12.60
N ILE A 252 -0.35 2.18 -12.53
CA ILE A 252 1.07 2.34 -12.85
C ILE A 252 1.33 2.90 -14.27
N ASN A 253 0.57 2.47 -15.28
CA ASN A 253 0.75 2.95 -16.66
C ASN A 253 0.34 4.41 -16.78
N ASP A 254 -0.78 4.79 -16.14
CA ASP A 254 -1.25 6.18 -16.13
C ASP A 254 -0.25 7.09 -15.41
N LEU A 255 0.33 6.63 -14.31
CA LEU A 255 1.36 7.36 -13.57
C LEU A 255 2.59 7.59 -14.44
N ARG A 256 3.09 6.55 -15.12
CA ARG A 256 4.26 6.66 -16.00
C ARG A 256 3.99 7.59 -17.19
N ILE A 257 2.81 7.51 -17.80
CA ILE A 257 2.41 8.45 -18.86
C ILE A 257 2.40 9.88 -18.32
N ALA A 258 1.81 10.10 -17.14
CA ALA A 258 1.78 11.42 -16.52
C ALA A 258 3.18 11.95 -16.23
N TRP A 259 4.08 11.14 -15.67
CA TRP A 259 5.47 11.54 -15.39
C TRP A 259 6.25 11.88 -16.67
N GLY A 260 6.07 11.12 -17.75
CA GLY A 260 6.67 11.44 -19.04
C GLY A 260 6.17 12.77 -19.63
N VAL A 261 4.88 13.08 -19.47
CA VAL A 261 4.29 14.36 -19.92
C VAL A 261 4.72 15.53 -19.04
N LEU A 262 4.87 15.31 -17.73
CA LEU A 262 5.27 16.32 -16.74
C LEU A 262 6.79 16.53 -16.69
N GLU A 263 7.56 15.77 -17.47
CA GLU A 263 9.03 15.82 -17.49
C GLU A 263 9.65 15.53 -16.11
N TYR A 264 9.10 14.52 -15.41
CA TYR A 264 9.62 14.04 -14.13
C TYR A 264 10.67 12.93 -14.24
N GLU A 265 10.98 12.49 -15.47
CA GLU A 265 12.02 11.50 -15.77
C GLU A 265 13.45 12.08 -15.69
#